data_AF-A0A287EYF4-F1
#
_entry.id   AF-A0A287EYF4-F1
#
_cell.length_a   1.000
_cell.length_b   1.000
_cell.length_c   1.000
_cell.angle_alpha   90.00
_cell.angle_beta   90.00
_cell.angle_gamma   90.00
#
_symmetry.space_group_name_H-M   'P 1'
#
loop_
_entity.id
_entity.type
_entity.pdbx_description
1 polymer ?
#
loop_
_entity_poly.entity_id
_entity_poly.type
_entity_poly.pdbx_seq_one_letter_code
_entity_poly.pdbx_strand_id
1 'polypeptide(L)'
;MAKDNGDGLAAIAGRIGVVGSVVLNVATLAIYLRGRFLLSAAAAAEKQASKKVKKAAAVAPSSGKPPVLPDSVIVLDHGDPTMFETFWRGPIGESATLVIPAWQTMSYFSDVGNLCWFLEPSFEREVRRLHRIVGNATTEGYHVLVGTGSSQLFQAALYALAPPTSDAPISVVSPTPFYSMYPFMTDFLNSGLYRWAGDANAFDGNDYIEVVCSPNNPDGGIHEAVLKSKSGKTIYDLAYYWPQYTPITHMLAHDIMLFTVSKCTGHAGTRIGWALVKDKEVAQKMNKFMELNTIGVSKDAQLRAAKILEAVVDGYERQPTTTAAVGGDANLLFHYARRKMTSRWRTLRDAVAASDIFSLPEEVAGFCTFTKDTAIANPAFAWLRCEKQEVEDLESFLRENKIITRGGTKFGAGRKVVRISMVDTDEAFGIFVDRLATMK
;
A
#
# COMPACT_ATOMS: atom_id res chain seq x y z
N MET A 1 -98.43 5.30 -45.94
CA MET A 1 -97.70 6.22 -46.85
C MET A 1 -96.25 6.29 -46.38
N ALA A 2 -95.34 5.91 -47.25
CA ALA A 2 -93.91 5.77 -46.99
C ALA A 2 -93.18 7.12 -46.90
N LYS A 3 -92.11 7.20 -46.09
CA LYS A 3 -90.77 7.59 -46.57
C LYS A 3 -89.68 7.37 -45.52
N ASP A 4 -88.69 6.63 -46.01
CA ASP A 4 -87.28 6.53 -45.67
C ASP A 4 -86.63 7.68 -44.90
N ASN A 5 -85.68 7.33 -44.02
CA ASN A 5 -84.39 8.02 -43.80
C ASN A 5 -83.59 7.30 -42.70
N GLY A 6 -83.21 6.04 -42.97
CA GLY A 6 -82.14 5.38 -42.24
C GLY A 6 -80.81 5.66 -42.94
N ASP A 7 -80.11 6.75 -42.61
CA ASP A 7 -78.71 6.96 -43.02
C ASP A 7 -77.94 8.06 -42.24
N GLY A 8 -78.45 8.54 -41.10
CA GLY A 8 -77.83 9.65 -40.35
C GLY A 8 -76.90 9.24 -39.20
N LEU A 9 -77.12 8.08 -38.57
CA LEU A 9 -76.45 7.73 -37.29
C LEU A 9 -75.13 6.95 -37.45
N ALA A 10 -74.99 6.15 -38.51
CA ALA A 10 -73.77 5.36 -38.75
C ALA A 10 -72.59 6.24 -39.22
N ALA A 11 -72.86 7.28 -40.01
CA ALA A 11 -71.82 8.19 -40.52
C ALA A 11 -71.22 9.12 -39.45
N ILE A 12 -72.00 9.46 -38.41
CA ILE A 12 -71.56 10.31 -37.29
C ILE A 12 -70.74 9.49 -36.28
N ALA A 13 -71.17 8.25 -35.98
CA ALA A 13 -70.44 7.36 -35.08
C ALA A 13 -69.06 6.95 -35.63
N GLY A 14 -68.96 6.68 -36.95
CA GLY A 14 -67.70 6.35 -37.60
C GLY A 14 -66.68 7.51 -37.60
N ARG A 15 -67.15 8.76 -37.76
CA ARG A 15 -66.28 9.95 -37.74
C ARG A 15 -65.78 10.29 -36.34
N ILE A 16 -66.60 10.11 -35.29
CA ILE A 16 -66.17 10.34 -33.89
C ILE A 16 -65.15 9.26 -33.45
N GLY A 17 -65.34 8.00 -33.84
CA GLY A 17 -64.40 6.92 -33.52
C GLY A 17 -63.03 7.08 -34.19
N VAL A 18 -63.00 7.52 -35.46
CA VAL A 18 -61.74 7.79 -36.18
C VAL A 18 -61.01 9.01 -35.59
N VAL A 19 -61.72 10.10 -35.27
CA VAL A 19 -61.11 11.28 -34.65
C VAL A 19 -60.57 10.97 -33.25
N GLY A 20 -61.33 10.20 -32.44
CA GLY A 20 -60.88 9.75 -31.11
C GLY A 20 -59.63 8.87 -31.16
N SER A 21 -59.56 7.93 -32.12
CA SER A 21 -58.40 7.06 -32.34
C SER A 21 -57.16 7.85 -32.80
N VAL A 22 -57.33 8.83 -33.70
CA VAL A 22 -56.23 9.70 -34.15
C VAL A 22 -55.70 10.56 -33.00
N VAL A 23 -56.59 11.16 -32.19
CA VAL A 23 -56.18 11.97 -31.03
C VAL A 23 -55.43 11.12 -29.99
N LEU A 24 -55.91 9.91 -29.70
CA LEU A 24 -55.24 9.01 -28.76
C LEU A 24 -53.86 8.56 -29.28
N ASN A 25 -53.75 8.25 -30.58
CA ASN A 25 -52.48 7.87 -31.20
C ASN A 25 -51.48 9.05 -31.23
N VAL A 26 -51.94 10.27 -31.51
CA VAL A 26 -51.10 11.48 -31.46
C VAL A 26 -50.64 11.78 -30.03
N ALA A 27 -51.53 11.66 -29.04
CA ALA A 27 -51.17 11.84 -27.63
C ALA A 27 -50.16 10.79 -27.16
N THR A 28 -50.35 9.53 -27.54
CA THR A 28 -49.43 8.43 -27.18
C THR A 28 -48.07 8.62 -27.84
N LEU A 29 -48.05 9.04 -29.11
CA LEU A 29 -46.80 9.37 -29.82
C LEU A 29 -46.09 10.56 -29.18
N ALA A 30 -46.82 11.61 -28.77
CA ALA A 30 -46.25 12.76 -28.07
C ALA A 30 -45.63 12.37 -26.72
N ILE A 31 -46.30 11.52 -25.94
CA ILE A 31 -45.77 11.00 -24.67
C ILE A 31 -44.53 10.14 -24.90
N TYR A 32 -44.56 9.25 -25.90
CA TYR A 32 -43.42 8.40 -26.27
C TYR A 32 -42.20 9.21 -26.73
N LEU A 33 -42.42 10.21 -27.60
CA LEU A 33 -41.36 11.11 -28.07
C LEU A 33 -40.79 11.97 -26.92
N ARG A 34 -41.65 12.47 -26.02
CA ARG A 34 -41.21 13.21 -24.83
C ARG A 34 -40.40 12.34 -23.87
N GLY A 35 -40.82 11.09 -23.66
CA GLY A 35 -40.06 10.10 -22.88
C GLY A 35 -38.68 9.82 -23.47
N ARG A 36 -38.59 9.57 -24.79
CA ARG A 36 -37.30 9.40 -25.49
C ARG A 36 -36.42 10.65 -25.42
N PHE A 37 -37.00 11.84 -25.54
CA PHE A 37 -36.25 13.09 -25.42
C PHE A 37 -35.69 13.29 -24.01
N LEU A 38 -36.48 12.99 -22.96
CA LEU A 38 -36.03 13.10 -21.58
C LEU A 38 -34.94 12.06 -21.24
N LEU A 39 -35.08 10.82 -21.70
CA LEU A 39 -34.05 9.77 -21.57
C LEU A 39 -32.76 10.13 -22.32
N SER A 40 -32.88 10.65 -23.55
CA SER A 40 -31.74 11.14 -24.33
C SER A 40 -31.06 12.34 -23.68
N ALA A 41 -31.84 13.28 -23.15
CA ALA A 41 -31.33 14.45 -22.43
C ALA A 41 -30.64 14.05 -21.11
N ALA A 42 -31.18 13.06 -20.38
CA ALA A 42 -30.54 12.50 -19.19
C ALA A 42 -29.22 11.81 -19.54
N ALA A 43 -29.19 10.98 -20.58
CA ALA A 43 -27.96 10.32 -21.05
C ALA A 43 -26.93 11.33 -21.60
N ALA A 44 -27.38 12.41 -22.22
CA ALA A 44 -26.52 13.50 -22.68
C ALA A 44 -25.97 14.32 -21.51
N ALA A 45 -26.79 14.61 -20.49
CA ALA A 45 -26.36 15.28 -19.26
C ALA A 45 -25.36 14.44 -18.48
N GLU A 46 -25.55 13.11 -18.41
CA GLU A 46 -24.64 12.16 -17.78
C GLU A 46 -23.31 12.06 -18.55
N LYS A 47 -23.35 11.99 -19.89
CA LYS A 47 -22.14 12.09 -20.74
C LYS A 47 -21.43 13.45 -20.61
N GLN A 48 -22.18 14.54 -20.45
CA GLN A 48 -21.62 15.89 -20.33
C GLN A 48 -21.07 16.13 -18.92
N ALA A 49 -21.67 15.56 -17.88
CA ALA A 49 -21.12 15.50 -16.53
C ALA A 49 -19.84 14.66 -16.50
N SER A 50 -19.84 13.48 -17.12
CA SER A 50 -18.65 12.63 -17.30
C SER A 50 -17.53 13.35 -18.07
N LYS A 51 -17.86 14.08 -19.15
CA LYS A 51 -16.90 14.94 -19.88
C LYS A 51 -16.43 16.16 -19.08
N LYS A 52 -17.29 16.77 -18.25
CA LYS A 52 -16.90 17.89 -17.37
C LYS A 52 -16.00 17.44 -16.22
N VAL A 53 -16.22 16.25 -15.66
CA VAL A 53 -15.31 15.63 -14.69
C VAL A 53 -13.93 15.38 -15.30
N LYS A 54 -13.88 14.94 -16.58
CA LYS A 54 -12.61 14.85 -17.34
C LYS A 54 -11.94 16.21 -17.64
N LYS A 55 -12.63 17.33 -17.41
CA LYS A 55 -12.12 18.71 -17.60
C LYS A 55 -11.91 19.44 -16.26
N ALA A 56 -11.79 18.71 -15.15
CA ALA A 56 -11.13 19.26 -13.97
C ALA A 56 -9.66 19.52 -14.34
N ALA A 57 -9.12 20.69 -13.99
CA ALA A 57 -7.71 20.98 -14.24
C ALA A 57 -6.86 19.94 -13.51
N ALA A 58 -6.28 18.99 -14.26
CA ALA A 58 -5.34 18.04 -13.70
C ALA A 58 -4.14 18.83 -13.18
N VAL A 59 -3.96 18.86 -11.86
CA VAL A 59 -2.76 19.44 -11.26
C VAL A 59 -1.58 18.58 -11.71
N ALA A 60 -0.55 19.22 -12.27
CA ALA A 60 0.65 18.50 -12.67
C ALA A 60 1.25 17.80 -11.45
N PRO A 61 1.51 16.47 -11.52
CA PRO A 61 2.14 15.78 -10.41
C PRO A 61 3.57 16.29 -10.21
N SER A 62 4.11 16.09 -9.00
CA SER A 62 5.55 16.23 -8.80
C SER A 62 6.29 15.26 -9.73
N SER A 63 7.40 15.70 -10.32
CA SER A 63 8.24 14.88 -11.19
C SER A 63 9.05 13.81 -10.44
N GLY A 64 9.03 13.82 -9.09
CA GLY A 64 9.80 12.88 -8.28
C GLY A 64 11.31 13.02 -8.53
N LYS A 65 12.00 11.87 -8.63
CA LYS A 65 13.43 11.79 -8.98
C LYS A 65 13.64 12.14 -10.46
N PRO A 66 14.78 12.74 -10.83
CA PRO A 66 15.11 12.96 -12.24
C PRO A 66 15.22 11.62 -12.99
N PRO A 67 14.94 11.58 -14.31
CA PRO A 67 15.17 10.40 -15.14
C PRO A 67 16.61 9.90 -15.03
N VAL A 68 16.78 8.59 -15.06
CA VAL A 68 18.09 7.95 -14.95
C VAL A 68 18.63 7.63 -16.35
N LEU A 69 19.78 8.22 -16.68
CA LEU A 69 20.56 7.96 -17.90
C LEU A 69 21.74 7.02 -17.61
N PRO A 70 22.34 6.36 -18.62
CA PRO A 70 23.42 5.37 -18.44
C PRO A 70 24.59 5.84 -17.55
N ASP A 71 24.98 7.12 -17.62
CA ASP A 71 26.09 7.69 -16.86
C ASP A 71 25.71 8.28 -15.49
N SER A 72 24.42 8.22 -15.13
CA SER A 72 23.88 8.83 -13.91
C SER A 72 24.41 8.18 -12.64
N VAL A 73 24.43 8.93 -11.55
CA VAL A 73 24.56 8.36 -10.22
C VAL A 73 23.24 7.69 -9.85
N ILE A 74 23.27 6.39 -9.57
CA ILE A 74 22.07 5.64 -9.19
C ILE A 74 21.89 5.73 -7.68
N VAL A 75 20.72 6.18 -7.23
CA VAL A 75 20.41 6.35 -5.81
C VAL A 75 19.48 5.25 -5.32
N LEU A 76 20.07 4.16 -4.82
CA LEU A 76 19.37 2.99 -4.26
C LEU A 76 19.45 2.94 -2.72
N ASP A 77 19.90 4.03 -2.08
CA ASP A 77 19.87 4.19 -0.62
C ASP A 77 18.44 4.14 -0.08
N HIS A 78 17.50 4.79 -0.76
CA HIS A 78 16.11 4.88 -0.33
C HIS A 78 15.29 3.72 -0.91
N GLY A 79 14.39 3.15 -0.09
CA GLY A 79 13.45 2.13 -0.57
C GLY A 79 12.25 2.71 -1.31
N ASP A 80 12.42 3.70 -2.17
CA ASP A 80 11.31 4.34 -2.88
C ASP A 80 10.69 3.35 -3.90
N PRO A 81 9.42 2.93 -3.75
CA PRO A 81 8.85 1.80 -4.48
C PRO A 81 8.24 2.22 -5.82
N THR A 82 9.02 2.87 -6.67
CA THR A 82 8.59 3.39 -7.98
C THR A 82 8.40 2.30 -9.04
N MET A 83 8.89 1.07 -8.81
CA MET A 83 8.66 -0.08 -9.70
C MET A 83 7.18 -0.39 -9.98
N PHE A 84 6.28 0.04 -9.09
CA PHE A 84 4.83 -0.16 -9.19
C PHE A 84 4.15 0.82 -10.15
N GLU A 85 4.82 1.89 -10.59
CA GLU A 85 4.22 2.91 -11.43
C GLU A 85 3.66 2.33 -12.74
N THR A 86 4.39 1.42 -13.38
CA THR A 86 3.95 0.75 -14.61
C THR A 86 2.63 0.00 -14.42
N PHE A 87 2.42 -0.64 -13.26
CA PHE A 87 1.17 -1.33 -12.94
C PHE A 87 0.01 -0.34 -12.84
N TRP A 88 0.21 0.75 -12.11
CA TRP A 88 -0.82 1.78 -11.91
C TRP A 88 -1.10 2.64 -13.15
N ARG A 89 -0.18 2.68 -14.12
CA ARG A 89 -0.44 3.24 -15.45
C ARG A 89 -1.21 2.28 -16.37
N GLY A 90 -1.32 1.01 -16.00
CA GLY A 90 -2.08 0.01 -16.72
C GLY A 90 -3.60 0.13 -16.53
N PRO A 91 -4.39 -0.82 -17.06
CA PRO A 91 -5.86 -0.76 -17.07
C PRO A 91 -6.49 -0.59 -15.68
N ILE A 92 -5.90 -1.17 -14.63
CA ILE A 92 -6.40 -1.04 -13.26
C ILE A 92 -6.28 0.38 -12.69
N GLY A 93 -5.36 1.20 -13.21
CA GLY A 93 -5.16 2.58 -12.78
C GLY A 93 -6.41 3.44 -12.90
N GLU A 94 -7.18 3.25 -13.98
CA GLU A 94 -8.44 3.97 -14.18
C GLU A 94 -9.44 3.62 -13.07
N SER A 95 -9.51 2.35 -12.65
CA SER A 95 -10.41 1.92 -11.57
C SER A 95 -10.04 2.51 -10.21
N ALA A 96 -8.77 2.89 -10.01
CA ALA A 96 -8.26 3.54 -8.81
C ALA A 96 -8.34 5.08 -8.87
N THR A 97 -8.90 5.66 -9.94
CA THR A 97 -9.06 7.11 -10.07
C THR A 97 -10.08 7.63 -9.05
N LEU A 98 -9.72 8.73 -8.38
CA LEU A 98 -10.54 9.38 -7.38
C LEU A 98 -10.76 10.85 -7.75
N VAL A 99 -11.99 11.32 -7.60
CA VAL A 99 -12.36 12.75 -7.70
C VAL A 99 -12.90 13.18 -6.34
N ILE A 100 -12.27 14.18 -5.75
CA ILE A 100 -12.70 14.76 -4.46
C ILE A 100 -13.27 16.15 -4.74
N PRO A 101 -14.59 16.37 -4.64
CA PRO A 101 -15.18 17.70 -4.71
C PRO A 101 -14.64 18.61 -3.59
N ALA A 102 -14.51 19.90 -3.86
CA ALA A 102 -13.91 20.86 -2.91
C ALA A 102 -14.62 20.97 -1.54
N TRP A 103 -15.91 20.61 -1.48
CA TRP A 103 -16.71 20.63 -0.24
C TRP A 103 -16.68 19.30 0.52
N GLN A 104 -16.18 18.23 -0.09
CA GLN A 104 -16.14 16.92 0.54
C GLN A 104 -15.06 16.91 1.65
N THR A 105 -15.36 16.22 2.76
CA THR A 105 -14.41 15.99 3.86
C THR A 105 -13.82 17.27 4.51
N MET A 106 -14.57 18.37 4.54
CA MET A 106 -14.16 19.61 5.25
C MET A 106 -14.09 19.46 6.78
N SER A 107 -14.80 18.48 7.35
CA SER A 107 -14.83 18.23 8.80
C SER A 107 -13.57 17.53 9.29
N TYR A 108 -13.15 17.81 10.53
CA TYR A 108 -12.13 17.03 11.23
C TYR A 108 -12.56 15.56 11.43
N PHE A 109 -13.84 15.34 11.70
CA PHE A 109 -14.39 14.04 12.08
C PHE A 109 -14.75 13.18 10.87
N SER A 110 -14.37 11.90 10.89
CA SER A 110 -14.88 10.90 9.93
C SER A 110 -16.03 10.09 10.54
N ASP A 111 -15.82 9.58 11.76
CA ASP A 111 -16.80 8.77 12.48
C ASP A 111 -16.61 8.95 13.99
N VAL A 112 -17.48 9.74 14.62
CA VAL A 112 -17.40 10.01 16.07
C VAL A 112 -17.71 8.79 16.94
N GLY A 113 -18.30 7.73 16.38
CA GLY A 113 -18.54 6.47 17.07
C GLY A 113 -17.32 5.56 17.11
N ASN A 114 -16.33 5.79 16.25
CA ASN A 114 -15.10 5.02 16.18
C ASN A 114 -14.09 5.51 17.23
N LEU A 115 -13.33 4.59 17.83
CA LEU A 115 -12.20 4.92 18.71
C LEU A 115 -11.21 5.85 18.00
N CYS A 116 -10.92 5.55 16.74
CA CYS A 116 -10.13 6.38 15.85
C CYS A 116 -11.05 7.32 15.07
N TRP A 117 -11.56 8.38 15.70
CA TRP A 117 -12.64 9.21 15.14
C TRP A 117 -12.31 9.92 13.82
N PHE A 118 -11.03 10.01 13.46
CA PHE A 118 -10.54 10.55 12.20
C PHE A 118 -10.26 9.49 11.11
N LEU A 119 -10.55 8.21 11.38
CA LEU A 119 -10.44 7.11 10.41
C LEU A 119 -11.63 7.13 9.45
N GLU A 120 -11.34 7.20 8.16
CA GLU A 120 -12.37 7.06 7.12
C GLU A 120 -12.94 5.63 7.10
N PRO A 121 -14.28 5.44 7.25
CA PRO A 121 -14.89 4.11 7.25
C PRO A 121 -14.62 3.30 5.98
N SER A 122 -14.51 4.00 4.84
CA SER A 122 -14.13 3.39 3.58
C SER A 122 -12.73 2.79 3.63
N PHE A 123 -11.77 3.51 4.21
CA PHE A 123 -10.39 3.02 4.36
C PHE A 123 -10.32 1.82 5.31
N GLU A 124 -10.99 1.88 6.47
CA GLU A 124 -11.05 0.75 7.41
C GLU A 124 -11.58 -0.51 6.72
N ARG A 125 -12.69 -0.38 5.99
CA ARG A 125 -13.31 -1.49 5.26
C ARG A 125 -12.32 -2.13 4.28
N GLU A 126 -11.60 -1.32 3.50
CA GLU A 126 -10.66 -1.86 2.51
C GLU A 126 -9.42 -2.48 3.15
N VAL A 127 -8.92 -1.95 4.28
CA VAL A 127 -7.85 -2.60 5.06
C VAL A 127 -8.28 -3.99 5.50
N ARG A 128 -9.49 -4.13 6.05
CA ARG A 128 -10.02 -5.42 6.50
C ARG A 128 -10.24 -6.39 5.35
N ARG A 129 -10.78 -5.92 4.22
CA ARG A 129 -10.91 -6.74 2.99
C ARG A 129 -9.56 -7.19 2.46
N LEU A 130 -8.57 -6.30 2.42
CA LEU A 130 -7.22 -6.59 1.96
C LEU A 130 -6.57 -7.73 2.76
N HIS A 131 -6.58 -7.63 4.10
CA HIS A 131 -6.02 -8.68 4.94
C HIS A 131 -6.78 -10.01 4.81
N ARG A 132 -8.10 -9.98 4.59
CA ARG A 132 -8.89 -11.18 4.34
C ARG A 132 -8.49 -11.89 3.04
N ILE A 133 -8.30 -11.15 1.95
CA ILE A 133 -7.93 -11.77 0.67
C ILE A 133 -6.48 -12.29 0.66
N VAL A 134 -5.57 -11.60 1.35
CA VAL A 134 -4.16 -12.00 1.41
C VAL A 134 -3.95 -13.12 2.44
N GLY A 135 -4.69 -13.08 3.55
CA GLY A 135 -4.55 -14.03 4.66
C GLY A 135 -3.28 -13.81 5.50
N ASN A 136 -2.68 -12.62 5.46
CA ASN A 136 -1.41 -12.34 6.14
C ASN A 136 -1.56 -11.85 7.59
N ALA A 137 -2.71 -11.31 7.99
CA ALA A 137 -2.94 -10.88 9.37
C ALA A 137 -4.41 -11.01 9.76
N THR A 138 -4.67 -11.34 11.03
CA THR A 138 -6.02 -11.29 11.56
C THR A 138 -6.44 -9.83 11.77
N THR A 139 -7.71 -9.56 11.53
CA THR A 139 -8.32 -8.24 11.81
C THR A 139 -9.49 -8.34 12.78
N GLU A 140 -9.99 -9.55 13.05
CA GLU A 140 -11.10 -9.77 13.98
C GLU A 140 -10.60 -9.56 15.42
N GLY A 141 -11.34 -8.75 16.19
CA GLY A 141 -10.92 -8.36 17.54
C GLY A 141 -9.82 -7.29 17.58
N TYR A 142 -9.45 -6.70 16.45
CA TYR A 142 -8.45 -5.62 16.37
C TYR A 142 -9.06 -4.25 16.09
N HIS A 143 -8.53 -3.24 16.76
CA HIS A 143 -8.74 -1.83 16.44
C HIS A 143 -7.83 -1.42 15.28
N VAL A 144 -8.42 -0.77 14.27
CA VAL A 144 -7.65 -0.19 13.16
C VAL A 144 -7.37 1.27 13.49
N LEU A 145 -6.09 1.65 13.49
CA LEU A 145 -5.67 3.04 13.61
C LEU A 145 -4.97 3.48 12.33
N VAL A 146 -5.30 4.67 11.82
CA VAL A 146 -4.63 5.25 10.65
C VAL A 146 -3.53 6.22 11.08
N GLY A 147 -2.43 6.23 10.34
CA GLY A 147 -1.36 7.20 10.54
C GLY A 147 -0.73 7.71 9.25
N THR A 148 0.01 8.81 9.37
CA THR A 148 0.77 9.46 8.29
C THR A 148 2.01 8.63 7.92
N GLY A 149 1.74 7.42 7.41
CA GLY A 149 2.70 6.33 7.24
C GLY A 149 2.93 5.54 8.54
N SER A 150 3.54 4.36 8.40
CA SER A 150 3.92 3.50 9.54
C SER A 150 4.86 4.23 10.52
N SER A 151 5.66 5.20 10.05
CA SER A 151 6.57 6.00 10.90
C SER A 151 5.87 6.79 12.01
N GLN A 152 4.66 7.31 11.76
CA GLN A 152 3.89 8.01 12.80
C GLN A 152 3.29 7.01 13.79
N LEU A 153 2.80 5.87 13.27
CA LEU A 153 2.22 4.79 14.09
C LEU A 153 3.27 4.12 14.98
N PHE A 154 4.50 3.99 14.50
CA PHE A 154 5.64 3.52 15.28
C PHE A 154 5.86 4.40 16.52
N GLN A 155 5.95 5.73 16.34
CA GLN A 155 6.07 6.67 17.45
C GLN A 155 4.86 6.65 18.38
N ALA A 156 3.64 6.53 17.82
CA ALA A 156 2.42 6.39 18.62
C ALA A 156 2.46 5.12 19.49
N ALA A 157 2.96 4.01 18.95
CA ALA A 157 3.11 2.75 19.69
C ALA A 157 4.17 2.87 20.79
N LEU A 158 5.32 3.50 20.53
CA LEU A 158 6.32 3.79 21.56
C LEU A 158 5.72 4.61 22.71
N TYR A 159 5.00 5.69 22.39
CA TYR A 159 4.30 6.52 23.37
C TYR A 159 3.27 5.73 24.17
N ALA A 160 2.48 4.88 23.51
CA ALA A 160 1.40 4.13 24.15
C ALA A 160 1.90 3.01 25.08
N LEU A 161 3.01 2.38 24.72
CA LEU A 161 3.62 1.29 25.47
C LEU A 161 4.54 1.78 26.60
N ALA A 162 5.06 3.01 26.51
CA ALA A 162 5.89 3.55 27.56
C ALA A 162 5.10 3.78 28.87
N PRO A 163 5.68 3.43 30.02
CA PRO A 163 5.04 3.67 31.31
C PRO A 163 4.97 5.19 31.59
N PRO A 164 3.84 5.71 32.07
CA PRO A 164 3.67 7.16 32.31
C PRO A 164 4.45 7.67 33.53
N THR A 165 4.83 6.81 34.47
CA THR A 165 5.47 7.16 35.75
C THR A 165 6.66 6.24 36.04
N SER A 166 7.65 6.25 35.16
CA SER A 166 8.94 5.56 35.38
C SER A 166 10.05 6.57 35.66
N ASP A 167 10.95 6.23 36.58
CA ASP A 167 12.15 7.04 36.90
C ASP A 167 13.17 7.05 35.75
N ALA A 168 13.04 6.11 34.80
CA ALA A 168 13.91 6.00 33.63
C ALA A 168 13.10 5.68 32.35
N PRO A 169 13.55 6.16 31.17
CA PRO A 169 12.94 5.83 29.90
C PRO A 169 13.03 4.32 29.61
N ILE A 170 11.95 3.74 29.09
CA ILE A 170 11.93 2.32 28.70
C ILE A 170 12.91 2.07 27.54
N SER A 171 13.60 0.94 27.59
CA SER A 171 14.55 0.53 26.56
C SER A 171 13.81 0.08 25.30
N VAL A 172 14.15 0.67 24.15
CA VAL A 172 13.66 0.24 22.83
C VAL A 172 14.77 -0.50 22.13
N VAL A 173 14.52 -1.75 21.74
CA VAL A 173 15.52 -2.64 21.16
C VAL A 173 15.00 -3.28 19.88
N SER A 174 15.91 -3.71 19.01
CA SER A 174 15.55 -4.49 17.81
C SER A 174 16.69 -5.46 17.48
N PRO A 175 16.42 -6.68 16.99
CA PRO A 175 17.47 -7.64 16.65
C PRO A 175 18.33 -7.10 15.51
N THR A 176 19.66 -7.15 15.64
CA THR A 176 20.55 -6.80 14.52
C THR A 176 20.57 -7.88 13.43
N PRO A 177 20.66 -7.50 12.14
CA PRO A 177 20.56 -6.14 11.63
C PRO A 177 19.12 -5.60 11.67
N PHE A 178 18.93 -4.35 12.10
CA PHE A 178 17.61 -3.72 12.24
C PHE A 178 17.40 -2.56 11.27
N TYR A 179 16.15 -2.16 11.04
CA TYR A 179 15.85 -0.99 10.21
C TYR A 179 16.50 0.27 10.81
N SER A 180 17.45 0.86 10.08
CA SER A 180 18.27 1.96 10.61
C SER A 180 17.51 3.18 11.12
N MET A 181 16.23 3.36 10.79
CA MET A 181 15.48 4.52 11.27
C MET A 181 14.94 4.29 12.67
N TYR A 182 14.91 3.08 13.22
CA TYR A 182 14.45 2.86 14.59
C TYR A 182 15.25 3.66 15.63
N PRO A 183 16.61 3.66 15.63
CA PRO A 183 17.37 4.51 16.54
C PRO A 183 17.00 5.99 16.39
N PHE A 184 17.02 6.51 15.16
CA PHE A 184 16.73 7.92 14.90
C PHE A 184 15.30 8.30 15.29
N MET A 185 14.28 7.52 14.90
CA MET A 185 12.88 7.81 15.23
C MET A 185 12.60 7.68 16.73
N THR A 186 13.36 6.85 17.45
CA THR A 186 13.24 6.70 18.90
C THR A 186 13.85 7.90 19.63
N ASP A 187 15.07 8.30 19.27
CA ASP A 187 15.80 9.31 20.05
C ASP A 187 15.61 10.74 19.56
N PHE A 188 15.13 10.98 18.33
CA PHE A 188 15.09 12.31 17.72
C PHE A 188 14.38 13.38 18.55
N LEU A 189 13.32 13.01 19.28
CA LEU A 189 12.56 13.95 20.12
C LEU A 189 13.12 14.11 21.54
N ASN A 190 14.18 13.37 21.91
CA ASN A 190 14.74 13.32 23.27
C ASN A 190 13.64 13.10 24.34
N SER A 191 12.74 12.16 24.08
CA SER A 191 11.64 11.84 24.98
C SER A 191 12.16 11.29 26.31
N GLY A 192 11.54 11.69 27.42
CA GLY A 192 11.79 11.07 28.73
C GLY A 192 11.12 9.70 28.91
N LEU A 193 10.29 9.27 27.94
CA LEU A 193 9.48 8.06 28.05
C LEU A 193 10.22 6.80 27.58
N TYR A 194 11.07 6.93 26.57
CA TYR A 194 11.72 5.81 25.89
C TYR A 194 13.07 6.25 25.33
N ARG A 195 13.99 5.29 25.18
CA ARG A 195 15.32 5.50 24.60
C ARG A 195 15.75 4.31 23.76
N TRP A 196 16.54 4.54 22.72
CA TRP A 196 17.16 3.45 21.98
C TRP A 196 18.20 2.72 22.85
N ALA A 197 18.11 1.40 22.89
CA ALA A 197 18.96 0.53 23.71
C ALA A 197 19.72 -0.52 22.90
N GLY A 198 19.64 -0.46 21.56
CA GLY A 198 20.48 -1.28 20.67
C GLY A 198 19.92 -2.65 20.33
N ASP A 199 20.83 -3.61 20.23
CA ASP A 199 20.53 -4.97 19.76
C ASP A 199 19.76 -5.77 20.82
N ALA A 200 18.58 -6.26 20.44
CA ALA A 200 17.77 -7.13 21.29
C ALA A 200 18.50 -8.43 21.69
N ASN A 201 19.40 -8.95 20.85
CA ASN A 201 20.14 -10.19 21.15
C ASN A 201 21.19 -10.02 22.25
N ALA A 202 21.66 -8.79 22.47
CA ALA A 202 22.66 -8.45 23.48
C ALA A 202 22.05 -7.71 24.68
N PHE A 203 20.72 -7.55 24.70
CA PHE A 203 20.03 -6.78 25.72
C PHE A 203 19.85 -7.60 27.01
N ASP A 204 20.33 -7.05 28.12
CA ASP A 204 20.16 -7.60 29.46
C ASP A 204 19.24 -6.68 30.28
N GLY A 205 17.94 -6.98 30.27
CA GLY A 205 16.93 -6.21 30.98
C GLY A 205 15.53 -6.81 30.84
N ASN A 206 14.66 -6.52 31.81
CA ASN A 206 13.31 -7.08 31.84
C ASN A 206 12.26 -6.16 31.20
N ASP A 207 12.44 -4.84 31.28
CA ASP A 207 11.49 -3.85 30.77
C ASP A 207 12.00 -3.26 29.46
N TYR A 208 11.30 -3.59 28.38
CA TYR A 208 11.68 -3.16 27.04
C TYR A 208 10.47 -3.08 26.10
N ILE A 209 10.66 -2.36 25.01
CA ILE A 209 9.85 -2.45 23.80
C ILE A 209 10.75 -3.04 22.71
N GLU A 210 10.46 -4.27 22.31
CA GLU A 210 11.15 -4.94 21.22
C GLU A 210 10.43 -4.64 19.90
N VAL A 211 11.16 -4.08 18.94
CA VAL A 211 10.66 -3.78 17.60
C VAL A 211 11.09 -4.90 16.67
N VAL A 212 10.12 -5.69 16.21
CA VAL A 212 10.34 -6.84 15.33
C VAL A 212 9.93 -6.46 13.92
N CYS A 213 10.89 -6.36 13.01
CA CYS A 213 10.62 -6.13 11.59
C CYS A 213 10.61 -7.47 10.86
N SER A 214 9.48 -7.83 10.23
CA SER A 214 9.31 -9.14 9.60
C SER A 214 8.40 -9.06 8.36
N PRO A 215 8.88 -9.35 7.15
CA PRO A 215 10.28 -9.53 6.75
C PRO A 215 11.15 -8.34 7.14
N ASN A 216 12.36 -8.64 7.56
CA ASN A 216 13.28 -7.67 8.13
C ASN A 216 13.85 -6.71 7.09
N ASN A 217 14.22 -5.53 7.54
CA ASN A 217 14.98 -4.55 6.78
C ASN A 217 16.33 -4.39 7.49
N PRO A 218 17.42 -4.93 6.91
CA PRO A 218 17.66 -4.92 5.46
C PRO A 218 17.58 -6.26 4.73
N ASP A 219 17.64 -7.40 5.43
CA ASP A 219 17.97 -8.70 4.83
C ASP A 219 16.77 -9.53 4.37
N GLY A 220 15.54 -9.11 4.70
CA GLY A 220 14.32 -9.83 4.34
C GLY A 220 14.05 -11.09 5.16
N GLY A 221 14.81 -11.33 6.24
CA GLY A 221 14.59 -12.46 7.14
C GLY A 221 13.22 -12.40 7.82
N ILE A 222 12.60 -13.55 8.07
CA ILE A 222 11.40 -13.63 8.91
C ILE A 222 11.83 -13.65 10.36
N HIS A 223 11.49 -12.61 11.10
CA HIS A 223 11.85 -12.45 12.51
C HIS A 223 10.63 -12.62 13.41
N GLU A 224 10.91 -13.12 14.62
CA GLU A 224 10.03 -13.17 15.77
C GLU A 224 10.73 -12.45 16.93
N ALA A 225 9.97 -12.11 17.99
CA ALA A 225 10.57 -11.56 19.19
C ALA A 225 11.59 -12.53 19.83
N VAL A 226 12.78 -12.03 20.17
CA VAL A 226 13.88 -12.82 20.75
C VAL A 226 13.92 -12.75 22.27
N LEU A 227 13.39 -11.68 22.86
CA LEU A 227 13.36 -11.49 24.31
C LEU A 227 12.06 -12.08 24.91
N LYS A 228 12.15 -12.63 26.13
CA LYS A 228 11.08 -13.45 26.75
C LYS A 228 10.58 -12.92 28.11
N SER A 229 10.77 -11.63 28.40
CA SER A 229 10.27 -11.05 29.64
C SER A 229 8.74 -10.89 29.63
N LYS A 230 8.09 -11.10 30.78
CA LYS A 230 6.66 -10.86 30.97
C LYS A 230 6.28 -9.38 30.94
N SER A 231 7.21 -8.50 31.33
CA SER A 231 7.00 -7.05 31.29
C SER A 231 7.40 -6.42 29.95
N GLY A 232 8.13 -7.15 29.13
CA GLY A 232 8.48 -6.78 27.76
C GLY A 232 7.24 -6.58 26.88
N LYS A 233 7.34 -5.63 25.95
CA LYS A 233 6.32 -5.33 24.94
C LYS A 233 6.90 -5.50 23.55
N THR A 234 6.07 -5.80 22.57
CA THR A 234 6.50 -6.00 21.18
C THR A 234 5.72 -5.14 20.22
N ILE A 235 6.40 -4.56 19.23
CA ILE A 235 5.80 -3.92 18.06
C ILE A 235 6.24 -4.72 16.83
N TYR A 236 5.30 -5.28 16.08
CA TYR A 236 5.61 -5.95 14.82
C TYR A 236 5.45 -4.98 13.65
N ASP A 237 6.56 -4.61 13.02
CA ASP A 237 6.59 -3.85 11.77
C ASP A 237 6.55 -4.81 10.58
N LEU A 238 5.37 -4.91 9.98
CA LEU A 238 5.03 -5.85 8.91
C LEU A 238 4.89 -5.14 7.56
N ALA A 239 5.61 -4.03 7.37
CA ALA A 239 5.58 -3.25 6.13
C ALA A 239 5.84 -4.12 4.88
N TYR A 240 6.65 -5.17 5.00
CA TYR A 240 7.04 -6.06 3.89
C TYR A 240 6.33 -7.42 3.89
N TYR A 241 5.38 -7.70 4.80
CA TYR A 241 4.72 -9.00 4.87
C TYR A 241 3.59 -9.13 3.83
N TRP A 242 4.00 -9.10 2.55
CA TRP A 242 3.14 -9.16 1.38
C TRP A 242 3.67 -10.18 0.35
N PRO A 243 2.80 -10.79 -0.47
CA PRO A 243 3.18 -11.93 -1.34
C PRO A 243 4.29 -11.66 -2.37
N GLN A 244 4.54 -10.38 -2.71
CA GLN A 244 5.60 -9.98 -3.62
C GLN A 244 6.99 -10.01 -3.00
N TYR A 245 7.11 -9.96 -1.67
CA TYR A 245 8.40 -9.94 -0.98
C TYR A 245 8.70 -11.27 -0.29
N THR A 246 7.68 -11.95 0.22
CA THR A 246 7.85 -13.18 0.99
C THR A 246 6.65 -14.12 0.82
N PRO A 247 6.83 -15.45 0.95
CA PRO A 247 5.70 -16.37 1.07
C PRO A 247 4.85 -16.02 2.29
N ILE A 248 3.53 -15.96 2.12
CA ILE A 248 2.60 -15.82 3.26
C ILE A 248 2.41 -17.21 3.88
N THR A 249 3.16 -17.52 4.92
CA THR A 249 3.18 -18.87 5.51
C THR A 249 1.99 -19.10 6.45
N HIS A 250 1.55 -18.05 7.15
CA HIS A 250 0.39 -18.08 8.03
C HIS A 250 -0.13 -16.66 8.31
N MET A 251 -1.32 -16.62 8.91
CA MET A 251 -1.96 -15.39 9.36
C MET A 251 -1.37 -14.96 10.71
N LEU A 252 -0.83 -13.74 10.77
CA LEU A 252 -0.22 -13.19 11.99
C LEU A 252 -1.27 -12.61 12.94
N ALA A 253 -1.02 -12.72 14.25
CA ALA A 253 -1.93 -12.29 15.32
C ALA A 253 -1.18 -11.72 16.54
N HIS A 254 -0.21 -10.84 16.30
CA HIS A 254 0.54 -10.15 17.37
C HIS A 254 -0.27 -8.97 17.93
N ASP A 255 0.11 -8.46 19.10
CA ASP A 255 -0.68 -7.43 19.80
C ASP A 255 -0.70 -6.06 19.08
N ILE A 256 0.41 -5.69 18.45
CA ILE A 256 0.53 -4.49 17.60
C ILE A 256 1.19 -4.88 16.29
N MET A 257 0.48 -4.71 15.19
CA MET A 257 0.94 -5.00 13.84
C MET A 257 0.87 -3.74 12.97
N LEU A 258 2.00 -3.29 12.44
CA LEU A 258 2.11 -2.07 11.63
C LEU A 258 2.25 -2.40 10.14
N PHE A 259 1.51 -1.68 9.31
CA PHE A 259 1.52 -1.84 7.86
C PHE A 259 1.55 -0.47 7.16
N THR A 260 1.89 -0.49 5.86
CA THR A 260 1.85 0.73 5.05
C THR A 260 1.48 0.48 3.59
N VAL A 261 0.69 1.41 3.05
CA VAL A 261 0.38 1.47 1.62
C VAL A 261 1.67 1.63 0.80
N SER A 262 2.68 2.30 1.36
CA SER A 262 3.97 2.56 0.71
C SER A 262 4.58 1.28 0.12
N LYS A 263 4.68 0.22 0.92
CA LYS A 263 5.34 -1.04 0.53
C LYS A 263 4.37 -2.07 -0.02
N CYS A 264 3.08 -1.96 0.32
CA CYS A 264 2.04 -2.80 -0.24
C CYS A 264 1.76 -2.48 -1.71
N THR A 265 1.60 -1.20 -2.06
CA THR A 265 1.10 -0.78 -3.39
C THR A 265 2.00 0.21 -4.14
N GLY A 266 3.10 0.66 -3.53
CA GLY A 266 4.01 1.63 -4.14
C GLY A 266 3.67 3.09 -3.88
N HIS A 267 2.55 3.40 -3.22
CA HIS A 267 2.10 4.77 -3.00
C HIS A 267 2.75 5.43 -1.78
N ALA A 268 4.08 5.51 -1.77
CA ALA A 268 4.84 6.12 -0.69
C ALA A 268 4.43 7.58 -0.45
N GLY A 269 4.22 8.38 -1.50
CA GLY A 269 3.82 9.78 -1.38
C GLY A 269 2.43 10.03 -0.75
N THR A 270 1.54 9.02 -0.69
CA THR A 270 0.22 9.17 -0.03
C THR A 270 0.35 9.30 1.49
N ARG A 271 1.48 8.85 2.05
CA ARG A 271 1.73 8.88 3.50
C ARG A 271 0.63 8.22 4.32
N ILE A 272 0.23 6.99 3.96
CA ILE A 272 -0.73 6.21 4.75
C ILE A 272 -0.12 4.91 5.26
N GLY A 273 -0.30 4.69 6.56
CA GLY A 273 -0.10 3.42 7.23
C GLY A 273 -1.28 3.11 8.14
N TRP A 274 -1.36 1.87 8.58
CA TRP A 274 -2.35 1.45 9.57
C TRP A 274 -1.71 0.53 10.61
N ALA A 275 -2.22 0.60 11.83
CA ALA A 275 -1.91 -0.33 12.89
C ALA A 275 -3.14 -1.18 13.18
N LEU A 276 -2.94 -2.48 13.33
CA LEU A 276 -3.90 -3.38 13.96
C LEU A 276 -3.47 -3.53 15.42
N VAL A 277 -4.29 -3.04 16.34
CA VAL A 277 -4.01 -3.04 17.78
C VAL A 277 -5.06 -3.87 18.51
N LYS A 278 -4.62 -4.90 19.22
CA LYS A 278 -5.49 -5.82 19.94
C LYS A 278 -6.03 -5.21 21.23
N ASP A 279 -5.14 -4.60 22.01
CA ASP A 279 -5.49 -3.99 23.29
C ASP A 279 -6.14 -2.61 23.10
N LYS A 280 -7.33 -2.44 23.69
CA LYS A 280 -8.12 -1.22 23.57
C LYS A 280 -7.45 -0.01 24.23
N GLU A 281 -6.82 -0.18 25.39
CA GLU A 281 -6.17 0.92 26.10
C GLU A 281 -4.93 1.40 25.36
N VAL A 282 -4.14 0.47 24.82
CA VAL A 282 -3.02 0.79 23.93
C VAL A 282 -3.53 1.54 22.69
N ALA A 283 -4.61 1.05 22.07
CA ALA A 283 -5.21 1.71 20.91
C ALA A 283 -5.67 3.15 21.24
N GLN A 284 -6.28 3.36 22.41
CA GLN A 284 -6.69 4.68 22.87
C GLN A 284 -5.51 5.62 23.09
N LYS A 285 -4.41 5.15 23.69
CA LYS A 285 -3.19 5.95 23.88
C LYS A 285 -2.51 6.29 22.55
N MET A 286 -2.43 5.34 21.62
CA MET A 286 -1.95 5.60 20.26
C MET A 286 -2.83 6.64 19.56
N ASN A 287 -4.15 6.50 19.63
CA ASN A 287 -5.09 7.47 19.08
C ASN A 287 -4.92 8.87 19.71
N LYS A 288 -4.65 8.94 21.02
CA LYS A 288 -4.38 10.21 21.70
C LYS A 288 -3.08 10.86 21.21
N PHE A 289 -2.02 10.08 20.99
CA PHE A 289 -0.80 10.59 20.37
C PHE A 289 -1.10 11.19 18.99
N MET A 290 -1.87 10.49 18.16
CA MET A 290 -2.25 10.94 16.82
C MET A 290 -3.06 12.24 16.83
N GLU A 291 -4.01 12.36 17.77
CA GLU A 291 -4.79 13.58 18.00
C GLU A 291 -3.87 14.76 18.35
N LEU A 292 -2.95 14.57 19.30
CA LEU A 292 -2.04 15.64 19.76
C LEU A 292 -0.98 15.99 18.71
N ASN A 293 -0.53 15.02 17.92
CA ASN A 293 0.56 15.21 16.97
C ASN A 293 0.10 15.95 15.70
N THR A 294 -1.06 15.58 15.14
CA THR A 294 -1.52 16.11 13.84
C THR A 294 -3.05 16.29 13.72
N ILE A 295 -3.83 16.08 14.79
CA ILE A 295 -5.30 16.10 14.74
C ILE A 295 -5.83 15.07 13.73
N GLY A 296 -5.23 13.88 13.76
CA GLY A 296 -5.55 12.79 12.83
C GLY A 296 -4.73 12.83 11.54
N VAL A 297 -5.32 12.32 10.45
CA VAL A 297 -4.64 12.10 9.16
C VAL A 297 -5.49 12.68 8.03
N SER A 298 -4.83 13.25 7.02
CA SER A 298 -5.47 13.84 5.83
C SER A 298 -6.58 12.94 5.26
N LYS A 299 -7.80 13.49 5.14
CA LYS A 299 -8.95 12.77 4.57
C LYS A 299 -8.70 12.41 3.11
N ASP A 300 -8.11 13.32 2.34
CA ASP A 300 -7.76 13.10 0.94
C ASP A 300 -6.83 11.90 0.78
N ALA A 301 -5.81 11.80 1.65
CA ALA A 301 -4.88 10.68 1.64
C ALA A 301 -5.58 9.36 2.00
N GLN A 302 -6.49 9.37 2.98
CA GLN A 302 -7.28 8.20 3.37
C GLN A 302 -8.23 7.74 2.26
N LEU A 303 -8.98 8.67 1.66
CA LEU A 303 -9.89 8.38 0.54
C LEU A 303 -9.13 7.84 -0.67
N ARG A 304 -7.97 8.44 -0.99
CA ARG A 304 -7.09 7.94 -2.06
C ARG A 304 -6.59 6.54 -1.75
N ALA A 305 -6.12 6.30 -0.52
CA ALA A 305 -5.68 4.97 -0.10
C ALA A 305 -6.82 3.95 -0.15
N ALA A 306 -8.01 4.29 0.32
CA ALA A 306 -9.20 3.44 0.25
C ALA A 306 -9.50 3.06 -1.21
N LYS A 307 -9.51 4.03 -2.14
CA LYS A 307 -9.77 3.76 -3.56
C LYS A 307 -8.72 2.85 -4.19
N ILE A 308 -7.45 3.04 -3.84
CA ILE A 308 -6.35 2.17 -4.29
C ILE A 308 -6.53 0.74 -3.77
N LEU A 309 -6.81 0.59 -2.47
CA LEU A 309 -6.99 -0.74 -1.86
C LEU A 309 -8.25 -1.44 -2.40
N GLU A 310 -9.35 -0.70 -2.60
CA GLU A 310 -10.57 -1.20 -3.24
C GLU A 310 -10.26 -1.77 -4.62
N ALA A 311 -9.53 -1.03 -5.47
CA ALA A 311 -9.15 -1.51 -6.80
C ALA A 311 -8.31 -2.81 -6.75
N VAL A 312 -7.38 -2.90 -5.78
CA VAL A 312 -6.59 -4.13 -5.58
C VAL A 312 -7.50 -5.30 -5.20
N VAL A 313 -8.33 -5.12 -4.16
CA VAL A 313 -9.20 -6.18 -3.63
C VAL A 313 -10.21 -6.62 -4.68
N ASP A 314 -10.86 -5.67 -5.35
CA ASP A 314 -11.83 -5.92 -6.40
C ASP A 314 -11.22 -6.72 -7.57
N GLY A 315 -9.94 -6.49 -7.89
CA GLY A 315 -9.21 -7.26 -8.89
C GLY A 315 -9.12 -8.75 -8.56
N TYR A 316 -9.10 -9.12 -7.28
CA TYR A 316 -9.10 -10.51 -6.81
C TYR A 316 -10.52 -11.07 -6.67
N GLU A 317 -11.47 -10.29 -6.15
CA GLU A 317 -12.84 -10.77 -5.88
C GLU A 317 -13.69 -10.91 -7.17
N ARG A 318 -13.42 -10.13 -8.22
CA ARG A 318 -14.23 -10.10 -9.45
C ARG A 318 -13.71 -10.99 -10.59
N GLN A 319 -12.76 -11.90 -10.33
CA GLN A 319 -12.27 -12.81 -11.36
C GLN A 319 -13.39 -13.77 -11.83
N PRO A 320 -13.68 -13.87 -13.14
CA PRO A 320 -14.65 -14.84 -13.65
C PRO A 320 -14.18 -16.27 -13.33
N THR A 321 -15.08 -17.10 -12.79
CA THR A 321 -14.82 -18.49 -12.39
C THR A 321 -14.55 -19.44 -13.58
N THR A 322 -14.50 -18.97 -14.82
CA THR A 322 -14.40 -19.82 -16.00
C THR A 322 -13.48 -19.25 -17.06
N THR A 323 -12.53 -20.10 -17.49
CA THR A 323 -11.61 -20.01 -18.62
C THR A 323 -10.37 -19.13 -18.46
N ALA A 324 -9.21 -19.75 -18.73
CA ALA A 324 -7.88 -19.16 -18.75
C ALA A 324 -7.90 -17.81 -19.47
N ALA A 325 -7.86 -16.73 -18.67
CA ALA A 325 -7.85 -15.39 -19.20
C ALA A 325 -6.53 -15.19 -19.95
N VAL A 326 -6.64 -15.04 -21.27
CA VAL A 326 -5.59 -14.44 -22.10
C VAL A 326 -5.46 -12.99 -21.60
N GLY A 327 -4.58 -12.78 -20.60
CA GLY A 327 -4.44 -11.54 -19.82
C GLY A 327 -4.59 -11.68 -18.29
N GLY A 328 -4.75 -12.90 -17.76
CA GLY A 328 -5.33 -13.23 -16.44
C GLY A 328 -4.71 -12.66 -15.17
N ASP A 329 -3.50 -12.09 -15.24
CA ASP A 329 -2.83 -11.51 -14.07
C ASP A 329 -2.53 -10.01 -14.21
N ALA A 330 -2.95 -9.37 -15.31
CA ALA A 330 -2.61 -7.96 -15.58
C ALA A 330 -3.19 -6.99 -14.53
N ASN A 331 -4.29 -7.38 -13.88
CA ASN A 331 -4.98 -6.60 -12.85
C ASN A 331 -4.65 -7.07 -11.42
N LEU A 332 -3.85 -8.12 -11.26
CA LEU A 332 -3.56 -8.72 -9.95
C LEU A 332 -2.25 -8.16 -9.39
N LEU A 333 -2.34 -7.12 -8.54
CA LEU A 333 -1.17 -6.40 -8.01
C LEU A 333 -0.08 -7.32 -7.47
N PHE A 334 -0.43 -8.20 -6.53
CA PHE A 334 0.54 -9.10 -5.90
C PHE A 334 1.17 -10.09 -6.89
N HIS A 335 0.44 -10.59 -7.89
CA HIS A 335 0.99 -11.47 -8.92
C HIS A 335 1.94 -10.70 -9.86
N TYR A 336 1.54 -9.50 -10.30
CA TYR A 336 2.40 -8.60 -11.06
C TYR A 336 3.71 -8.29 -10.32
N ALA A 337 3.59 -7.83 -9.07
CA ALA A 337 4.72 -7.38 -8.28
C ALA A 337 5.65 -8.54 -7.93
N ARG A 338 5.10 -9.72 -7.60
CA ARG A 338 5.88 -10.94 -7.37
C ARG A 338 6.70 -11.33 -8.59
N ARG A 339 6.09 -11.40 -9.78
CA ARG A 339 6.84 -11.68 -11.03
C ARG A 339 7.97 -10.69 -11.24
N LYS A 340 7.70 -9.40 -11.02
CA LYS A 340 8.70 -8.34 -11.16
C LYS A 340 9.85 -8.51 -10.17
N MET A 341 9.56 -8.79 -8.91
CA MET A 341 10.58 -9.06 -7.88
C MET A 341 11.38 -10.32 -8.18
N THR A 342 10.74 -11.43 -8.56
CA THR A 342 11.44 -12.66 -8.98
C THR A 342 12.39 -12.41 -10.14
N SER A 343 11.96 -11.65 -11.16
CA SER A 343 12.83 -11.27 -12.28
C SER A 343 14.04 -10.46 -11.80
N ARG A 344 13.82 -9.42 -11.00
CA ARG A 344 14.90 -8.57 -10.47
C ARG A 344 15.90 -9.35 -9.62
N TRP A 345 15.42 -10.23 -8.73
CA TRP A 345 16.32 -11.03 -7.90
C TRP A 345 17.13 -12.04 -8.71
N ARG A 346 16.52 -12.70 -9.71
CA ARG A 346 17.26 -13.57 -10.63
C ARG A 346 18.36 -12.80 -11.36
N THR A 347 18.03 -11.67 -11.98
CA THR A 347 19.01 -10.83 -12.69
C THR A 347 20.12 -10.33 -11.77
N LEU A 348 19.80 -9.94 -10.53
CA LEU A 348 20.80 -9.54 -9.55
C LEU A 348 21.74 -10.70 -9.19
N ARG A 349 21.20 -11.91 -8.98
CA ARG A 349 22.03 -13.08 -8.69
C ARG A 349 22.96 -13.42 -9.85
N ASP A 350 22.49 -13.32 -11.09
CA ASP A 350 23.31 -13.50 -12.29
C ASP A 350 24.45 -12.46 -12.34
N ALA A 351 24.16 -11.19 -12.05
CA ALA A 351 25.16 -10.12 -11.98
C ALA A 351 26.17 -10.32 -10.84
N VAL A 352 25.70 -10.74 -9.65
CA VAL A 352 26.58 -11.08 -8.53
C VAL A 352 27.45 -12.28 -8.84
N ALA A 353 26.95 -13.31 -9.53
CA ALA A 353 27.74 -14.48 -9.93
C ALA A 353 28.78 -14.18 -11.02
N ALA A 354 28.53 -13.18 -11.86
CA ALA A 354 29.52 -12.68 -12.83
C ALA A 354 30.66 -11.90 -12.15
N SER A 355 30.40 -11.33 -10.98
CA SER A 355 31.39 -10.74 -10.08
C SER A 355 31.92 -11.80 -9.10
N ASP A 356 33.18 -11.74 -8.74
CA ASP A 356 33.83 -12.65 -7.79
C ASP A 356 34.05 -12.00 -6.42
N ILE A 357 33.55 -10.77 -6.25
CA ILE A 357 33.81 -9.93 -5.07
C ILE A 357 32.58 -9.68 -4.21
N PHE A 358 31.42 -10.21 -4.59
CA PHE A 358 30.18 -9.99 -3.87
C PHE A 358 29.48 -11.30 -3.50
N SER A 359 28.70 -11.25 -2.42
CA SER A 359 27.78 -12.32 -2.03
C SER A 359 26.43 -11.75 -1.60
N LEU A 360 25.40 -12.60 -1.69
CA LEU A 360 24.02 -12.32 -1.32
C LEU A 360 23.53 -13.38 -0.32
N PRO A 361 22.49 -13.08 0.49
CA PRO A 361 21.83 -14.09 1.30
C PRO A 361 21.32 -15.25 0.45
N GLU A 362 21.31 -16.43 1.06
CA GLU A 362 20.78 -17.65 0.47
C GLU A 362 19.29 -17.52 0.14
N GLU A 363 18.83 -18.31 -0.83
CA GLU A 363 17.42 -18.34 -1.20
C GLU A 363 16.61 -19.08 -0.13
N VAL A 364 15.61 -18.39 0.41
CA VAL A 364 14.65 -19.00 1.33
C VAL A 364 13.36 -19.26 0.58
N ALA A 365 12.97 -20.52 0.48
CA ALA A 365 11.70 -20.94 -0.10
C ALA A 365 10.71 -21.34 0.97
N GLY A 366 9.42 -21.09 0.73
CA GLY A 366 8.34 -21.48 1.63
C GLY A 366 7.03 -21.65 0.88
N PHE A 367 6.13 -22.46 1.45
CA PHE A 367 4.78 -22.58 0.93
C PHE A 367 4.00 -21.28 1.21
N CYS A 368 3.44 -20.69 0.15
CA CYS A 368 2.67 -19.46 0.23
C CYS A 368 1.18 -19.78 0.22
N THR A 369 0.50 -19.52 1.35
CA THR A 369 -0.93 -19.76 1.50
C THR A 369 -1.79 -18.85 0.62
N PHE A 370 -1.26 -17.71 0.15
CA PHE A 370 -1.95 -16.82 -0.77
C PHE A 370 -1.96 -17.36 -2.21
N THR A 371 -0.77 -17.69 -2.76
CA THR A 371 -0.63 -18.19 -4.14
C THR A 371 -0.85 -19.70 -4.28
N LYS A 372 -0.92 -20.44 -3.16
CA LYS A 372 -1.08 -21.90 -3.10
C LYS A 372 0.04 -22.68 -3.79
N ASP A 373 1.25 -22.11 -3.80
CA ASP A 373 2.46 -22.71 -4.37
C ASP A 373 3.66 -22.53 -3.45
N THR A 374 4.77 -23.21 -3.79
CA THR A 374 6.07 -22.93 -3.15
C THR A 374 6.69 -21.72 -3.83
N ALA A 375 7.18 -20.81 -3.00
CA ALA A 375 7.62 -19.48 -3.40
C ALA A 375 8.99 -19.16 -2.80
N ILE A 376 9.87 -18.55 -3.59
CA ILE A 376 11.13 -17.98 -3.07
C ILE A 376 10.84 -16.58 -2.52
N ALA A 377 11.37 -16.28 -1.33
CA ALA A 377 11.36 -14.94 -0.77
C ALA A 377 12.24 -14.02 -1.63
N ASN A 378 11.66 -12.89 -2.05
CA ASN A 378 12.28 -11.90 -2.91
C ASN A 378 12.17 -10.52 -2.24
N PRO A 379 12.98 -10.24 -1.19
CA PRO A 379 12.85 -9.04 -0.36
C PRO A 379 12.91 -7.72 -1.14
N ALA A 380 12.35 -6.66 -0.56
CA ALA A 380 12.40 -5.32 -1.16
C ALA A 380 13.81 -4.71 -1.25
N PHE A 381 14.79 -5.34 -0.60
CA PHE A 381 16.18 -4.89 -0.58
C PHE A 381 17.13 -6.06 -0.74
N ALA A 382 18.23 -5.83 -1.46
CA ALA A 382 19.37 -6.71 -1.44
C ALA A 382 20.32 -6.34 -0.30
N TRP A 383 20.73 -7.35 0.47
CA TRP A 383 21.75 -7.21 1.51
C TRP A 383 23.09 -7.71 0.98
N LEU A 384 23.75 -6.86 0.22
CA LEU A 384 24.96 -7.20 -0.54
C LEU A 384 26.17 -7.14 0.38
N ARG A 385 27.00 -8.19 0.35
CA ARG A 385 28.30 -8.25 1.03
C ARG A 385 29.44 -8.20 0.03
N CYS A 386 30.57 -7.62 0.43
CA CYS A 386 31.81 -7.66 -0.33
C CYS A 386 32.81 -8.64 0.29
N GLU A 387 33.33 -9.54 -0.54
CA GLU A 387 34.32 -10.56 -0.18
C GLU A 387 35.76 -10.14 -0.52
N LYS A 388 35.93 -9.07 -1.32
CA LYS A 388 37.25 -8.54 -1.68
C LYS A 388 37.98 -8.03 -0.44
N GLN A 389 39.21 -8.49 -0.23
CA GLN A 389 39.97 -8.18 0.98
C GLN A 389 40.31 -6.70 1.07
N GLU A 390 40.72 -6.10 -0.05
CA GLU A 390 41.16 -4.70 -0.17
C GLU A 390 40.01 -3.69 0.00
N VAL A 391 38.75 -4.14 -0.13
CA VAL A 391 37.58 -3.29 0.09
C VAL A 391 37.16 -3.38 1.55
N GLU A 392 37.52 -2.36 2.33
CA GLU A 392 37.12 -2.25 3.74
C GLU A 392 35.73 -1.61 3.93
N ASP A 393 35.32 -0.77 2.98
CA ASP A 393 34.07 -0.01 3.03
C ASP A 393 33.29 -0.15 1.71
N LEU A 394 32.28 -1.01 1.73
CA LEU A 394 31.46 -1.29 0.55
C LEU A 394 30.57 -0.10 0.16
N GLU A 395 30.12 0.73 1.12
CA GLU A 395 29.32 1.92 0.78
C GLU A 395 30.16 2.91 -0.03
N SER A 396 31.41 3.13 0.40
CA SER A 396 32.35 4.01 -0.30
C SER A 396 32.76 3.45 -1.67
N PHE A 397 33.07 2.15 -1.75
CA PHE A 397 33.42 1.48 -3.01
C PHE A 397 32.31 1.58 -4.07
N LEU A 398 31.05 1.33 -3.70
CA LEU A 398 29.93 1.46 -4.63
C LEU A 398 29.68 2.91 -5.04
N ARG A 399 29.91 3.87 -4.13
CA ARG A 399 29.77 5.30 -4.42
C ARG A 399 30.78 5.77 -5.47
N GLU A 400 32.02 5.31 -5.42
CA GLU A 400 33.05 5.55 -6.44
C GLU A 400 32.61 5.02 -7.82
N ASN A 401 31.85 3.93 -7.82
CA ASN A 401 31.23 3.35 -9.01
C ASN A 401 29.83 3.93 -9.31
N LYS A 402 29.54 5.14 -8.82
CA LYS A 402 28.29 5.89 -9.07
C LYS A 402 27.02 5.17 -8.60
N ILE A 403 27.10 4.34 -7.57
CA ILE A 403 25.96 3.66 -6.93
C ILE A 403 25.87 4.10 -5.46
N ILE A 404 24.87 4.90 -5.12
CA ILE A 404 24.61 5.33 -3.75
C ILE A 404 23.72 4.29 -3.07
N THR A 405 24.21 3.71 -1.99
CA THR A 405 23.56 2.66 -1.19
C THR A 405 23.51 3.06 0.28
N ARG A 406 22.87 2.22 1.11
CA ARG A 406 22.88 2.43 2.56
C ARG A 406 23.81 1.47 3.27
N GLY A 407 24.90 1.98 3.85
CA GLY A 407 25.92 1.18 4.53
C GLY A 407 25.44 0.43 5.77
N GLY A 408 26.06 -0.73 5.98
CA GLY A 408 25.64 -1.69 7.00
C GLY A 408 25.77 -1.23 8.44
N THR A 409 26.70 -0.33 8.72
CA THR A 409 26.88 0.27 10.05
C THR A 409 25.63 0.96 10.56
N LYS A 410 24.81 1.52 9.66
CA LYS A 410 23.52 2.15 9.99
C LYS A 410 22.48 1.13 10.49
N PHE A 411 22.68 -0.17 10.26
CA PHE A 411 21.79 -1.25 10.67
C PHE A 411 22.33 -2.07 11.86
N GLY A 412 23.43 -1.62 12.47
CA GLY A 412 24.16 -2.41 13.47
C GLY A 412 25.02 -3.54 12.90
N ALA A 413 25.35 -3.48 11.59
CA ALA A 413 26.20 -4.47 10.91
C ALA A 413 27.57 -3.90 10.51
N GLY A 414 28.40 -4.70 9.84
CA GLY A 414 29.74 -4.31 9.41
C GLY A 414 29.79 -3.36 8.21
N ARG A 415 30.99 -2.84 7.89
CA ARG A 415 31.25 -1.93 6.75
C ARG A 415 31.31 -2.64 5.39
N LYS A 416 31.50 -3.96 5.38
CA LYS A 416 31.52 -4.79 4.16
C LYS A 416 30.13 -5.21 3.66
N VAL A 417 29.06 -4.65 4.22
CA VAL A 417 27.69 -4.93 3.80
C VAL A 417 26.92 -3.64 3.55
N VAL A 418 26.02 -3.66 2.57
CA VAL A 418 25.15 -2.53 2.22
C VAL A 418 23.74 -3.03 1.92
N ARG A 419 22.76 -2.17 2.16
CA ARG A 419 21.40 -2.36 1.68
C ARG A 419 21.19 -1.61 0.37
N ILE A 420 20.63 -2.31 -0.61
CA ILE A 420 20.32 -1.78 -1.95
C ILE A 420 18.83 -1.93 -2.23
N SER A 421 18.17 -0.84 -2.64
CA SER A 421 16.75 -0.87 -3.06
C SER A 421 16.53 -1.73 -4.29
N MET A 422 15.64 -2.71 -4.18
CA MET A 422 15.17 -3.55 -5.30
C MET A 422 13.85 -3.06 -5.89
N VAL A 423 13.34 -1.92 -5.41
CA VAL A 423 11.99 -1.43 -5.71
C VAL A 423 11.96 -0.09 -6.46
N ASP A 424 13.11 0.40 -6.92
CA ASP A 424 13.22 1.62 -7.73
C ASP A 424 12.77 1.39 -9.20
N THR A 425 12.99 2.34 -10.12
CA THR A 425 12.59 2.19 -11.53
C THR A 425 13.34 1.07 -12.25
N ASP A 426 12.81 0.61 -13.40
CA ASP A 426 13.45 -0.45 -14.18
C ASP A 426 14.78 0.01 -14.78
N GLU A 427 14.90 1.28 -15.15
CA GLU A 427 16.12 1.90 -15.68
C GLU A 427 17.21 1.97 -14.60
N ALA A 428 16.86 2.42 -13.39
CA ALA A 428 17.78 2.47 -12.27
C ALA A 428 18.30 1.07 -11.90
N PHE A 429 17.39 0.08 -11.89
CA PHE A 429 17.73 -1.32 -11.63
C PHE A 429 18.65 -1.90 -12.70
N GLY A 430 18.36 -1.67 -13.98
CA GLY A 430 19.17 -2.15 -15.11
C GLY A 430 20.61 -1.63 -15.06
N ILE A 431 20.78 -0.31 -14.91
CA ILE A 431 22.13 0.29 -14.82
C ILE A 431 22.88 -0.22 -13.59
N PHE A 432 22.18 -0.46 -12.48
CA PHE A 432 22.79 -1.03 -11.27
C PHE A 432 23.35 -2.43 -11.50
N VAL A 433 22.57 -3.35 -12.07
CA VAL A 433 23.04 -4.74 -12.28
C VAL A 433 24.17 -4.79 -13.33
N ASP A 434 24.09 -3.97 -14.38
CA ASP A 434 25.13 -3.89 -15.40
C ASP A 434 26.47 -3.44 -14.80
N ARG A 435 26.45 -2.39 -13.97
CA ARG A 435 27.66 -1.92 -13.27
C ARG A 435 28.19 -2.99 -12.33
N LEU A 436 27.31 -3.58 -11.51
CA LEU A 436 27.70 -4.59 -10.52
C LEU A 436 28.40 -5.80 -11.17
N ALA A 437 27.90 -6.27 -12.30
CA ALA A 437 28.45 -7.42 -13.03
C ALA A 437 29.90 -7.19 -13.55
N THR A 438 30.29 -5.93 -13.74
CA THR A 438 31.62 -5.56 -14.26
C THR A 438 32.67 -5.32 -13.18
N MET A 439 32.27 -5.27 -11.90
CA MET A 439 33.19 -4.99 -10.79
C MET A 439 34.01 -6.22 -10.40
N LYS A 440 35.30 -5.98 -10.12
CA LYS A 440 36.33 -6.98 -9.83
C LYS A 440 37.24 -6.53 -8.69
#